data_AF-A0A542XHG5-F1
#
_entry.id   AF-A0A542XHG5-F1
#
_cell.length_a   1.000
_cell.length_b   1.000
_cell.length_c   1.000
_cell.angle_alpha   90.00
_cell.angle_beta   90.00
_cell.angle_gamma   90.00
#
_symmetry.space_group_name_H-M   'P 1'
#
loop_
_entity.id
_entity.type
_entity.pdbx_description
1 polymer ?
#
loop_
_entity_poly.entity_id
_entity_poly.type
_entity_poly.pdbx_seq_one_letter_code
_entity_poly.pdbx_strand_id
1 'polypeptide(L)'
;MGGFGPAPRGRLDAEQIVAHLAANDELMIEATEAVLAGSPYAYYNLETMHRPQVDALVAEYGGIDELATLLRTTSQKLMALVDRLGPAAGTPVDTHLREGYDLAVEGPLPWGRVLDLHARVHLPKHLAQLRTLRAVG
;
A
#
# COMPACT_ATOMS: atom_id res chain seq x y z
N MET A 1 10.83 16.97 -11.84
CA MET A 1 11.97 16.23 -11.25
C MET A 1 11.82 16.26 -9.73
N GLY A 2 11.38 15.16 -9.12
CA GLY A 2 10.94 15.09 -7.72
C GLY A 2 12.01 15.29 -6.63
N GLY A 3 13.26 15.62 -6.99
CA GLY A 3 14.33 15.93 -6.02
C GLY A 3 14.72 14.75 -5.13
N PHE A 4 14.61 13.52 -5.62
CA PHE A 4 15.00 12.31 -4.89
C PHE A 4 16.36 11.79 -5.40
N GLY A 5 17.25 11.45 -4.48
CA GLY A 5 18.49 10.75 -4.77
C GLY A 5 18.28 9.26 -5.07
N PRO A 6 19.34 8.55 -5.50
CA PRO A 6 19.26 7.13 -5.84
C PRO A 6 18.96 6.26 -4.62
N ALA A 7 18.23 5.16 -4.82
CA ALA A 7 17.96 4.19 -3.77
C ALA A 7 19.20 3.35 -3.43
N PRO A 8 19.38 2.97 -2.14
CA PRO A 8 20.33 1.92 -1.78
C PRO A 8 20.03 0.61 -2.51
N ARG A 9 21.07 -0.18 -2.81
CA ARG A 9 20.93 -1.46 -3.52
C ARG A 9 19.93 -2.38 -2.82
N GLY A 10 18.98 -2.91 -3.59
CA GLY A 10 17.95 -3.83 -3.08
C GLY A 10 16.77 -3.14 -2.38
N ARG A 11 16.77 -1.81 -2.27
CA ARG A 11 15.60 -1.03 -1.81
C ARG A 11 14.78 -0.51 -2.99
N LEU A 12 13.61 0.02 -2.69
CA LEU A 12 12.76 0.72 -3.65
C LEU A 12 13.25 2.16 -3.80
N ASP A 13 13.27 2.67 -5.03
CA ASP A 13 13.39 4.10 -5.29
C ASP A 13 12.06 4.85 -5.06
N ALA A 14 12.07 6.17 -5.26
CA ALA A 14 10.91 7.00 -4.98
C ALA A 14 9.70 6.63 -5.84
N GLU A 15 9.92 6.31 -7.12
CA GLU A 15 8.84 5.92 -8.05
C GLU A 15 8.28 4.56 -7.66
N GLN A 16 9.14 3.59 -7.36
CA GLN A 16 8.75 2.27 -6.89
C GLN A 16 8.02 2.32 -5.53
N ILE A 17 8.40 3.21 -4.60
CA ILE A 17 7.66 3.39 -3.34
C ILE A 17 6.25 3.91 -3.62
N VAL A 18 6.11 4.94 -4.46
CA VAL A 18 4.78 5.52 -4.76
C VAL A 18 3.91 4.52 -5.52
N ALA A 19 4.47 3.80 -6.48
CA ALA A 19 3.80 2.73 -7.21
C ALA A 19 3.36 1.58 -6.28
N HIS A 20 4.21 1.16 -5.34
CA HIS A 20 3.88 0.16 -4.31
C HIS A 20 2.71 0.61 -3.44
N LEU A 21 2.70 1.87 -2.99
CA LEU A 21 1.59 2.40 -2.20
C LEU A 21 0.28 2.41 -2.99
N ALA A 22 0.30 2.83 -4.25
CA ALA A 22 -0.88 2.84 -5.11
C ALA A 22 -1.41 1.42 -5.38
N ALA A 23 -0.52 0.48 -5.68
CA ALA A 23 -0.89 -0.93 -5.87
C ALA A 23 -1.50 -1.53 -4.60
N ASN A 24 -0.94 -1.20 -3.43
CA ASN A 24 -1.50 -1.63 -2.17
C ASN A 24 -2.88 -1.02 -1.90
N ASP A 25 -3.10 0.26 -2.21
CA ASP A 25 -4.42 0.88 -2.06
C ASP A 25 -5.48 0.14 -2.88
N GLU A 26 -5.17 -0.26 -4.12
CA GLU A 26 -6.10 -1.04 -4.96
C GLU A 26 -6.47 -2.40 -4.33
N LEU A 27 -5.49 -3.13 -3.77
CA LEU A 27 -5.76 -4.38 -3.04
C LEU A 27 -6.64 -4.14 -1.81
N MET A 28 -6.40 -3.04 -1.09
CA MET A 28 -7.23 -2.67 0.06
C MET A 28 -8.63 -2.20 -0.35
N ILE A 29 -8.77 -1.56 -1.51
CA ILE A 29 -10.06 -1.20 -2.11
C ILE A 29 -10.85 -2.48 -2.41
N GLU A 30 -10.27 -3.45 -3.10
CA GLU A 30 -10.92 -4.72 -3.41
C GLU A 30 -11.37 -5.46 -2.14
N ALA A 31 -10.48 -5.55 -1.14
CA ALA A 31 -10.81 -6.15 0.15
C ALA A 31 -11.96 -5.40 0.87
N THR A 32 -11.94 -4.06 0.83
CA THR A 32 -12.98 -3.24 1.46
C THR A 32 -14.32 -3.38 0.74
N GLU A 33 -14.33 -3.41 -0.60
CA GLU A 33 -15.52 -3.66 -1.41
C GLU A 33 -16.10 -5.05 -1.12
N ALA A 34 -15.25 -6.08 -1.01
CA ALA A 34 -15.68 -7.43 -0.64
C ALA A 34 -16.28 -7.50 0.77
N VAL A 35 -15.65 -6.84 1.76
CA VAL A 35 -16.18 -6.74 3.13
C VAL A 35 -17.54 -6.05 3.15
N LEU A 36 -17.70 -4.94 2.42
CA LEU A 36 -18.98 -4.22 2.30
C LEU A 36 -20.06 -5.06 1.61
N ALA A 37 -19.66 -5.92 0.66
CA ALA A 37 -20.55 -6.85 -0.03
C ALA A 37 -20.82 -8.14 0.77
N GLY A 38 -20.21 -8.34 1.94
CA GLY A 38 -20.28 -9.58 2.70
C GLY A 38 -19.67 -10.79 1.98
N SER A 39 -18.76 -10.55 1.03
CA SER A 39 -18.08 -11.57 0.24
C SER A 39 -16.71 -11.91 0.83
N PRO A 40 -16.25 -13.17 0.70
CA PRO A 40 -14.91 -13.53 1.15
C PRO A 40 -13.84 -12.83 0.30
N TYR A 41 -12.74 -12.44 0.94
CA TYR A 41 -11.54 -11.94 0.27
C TYR A 41 -10.32 -12.30 1.10
N ALA A 42 -9.21 -12.60 0.42
CA ALA A 42 -7.91 -12.83 1.04
C ALA A 42 -6.98 -11.69 0.61
N TYR A 43 -6.48 -10.94 1.59
CA TYR A 43 -5.61 -9.80 1.36
C TYR A 43 -4.14 -10.24 1.45
N TYR A 44 -3.44 -10.16 0.32
CA TYR A 44 -2.03 -10.48 0.18
C TYR A 44 -1.24 -9.20 -0.06
N ASN A 45 -0.41 -8.82 0.92
CA ASN A 45 0.56 -7.74 0.75
C ASN A 45 1.94 -8.24 1.18
N LEU A 46 2.64 -8.82 0.22
CA LEU A 46 3.96 -9.41 0.42
C LEU A 46 5.00 -8.58 -0.33
N GLU A 47 5.83 -7.83 0.41
CA GLU A 47 6.83 -6.87 -0.12
C GLU A 47 7.70 -7.44 -1.27
N THR A 48 7.95 -8.76 -1.30
CA THR A 48 8.73 -9.43 -2.35
C THR A 48 7.92 -9.88 -3.57
N MET A 49 6.62 -10.17 -3.43
CA MET A 49 5.80 -10.65 -4.56
C MET A 49 5.45 -9.54 -5.55
N HIS A 50 5.37 -8.29 -5.06
CA HIS A 50 4.92 -7.16 -5.88
C HIS A 50 6.02 -6.52 -6.72
N ARG A 51 7.31 -6.90 -6.59
CA ARG A 51 8.39 -6.17 -7.27
C ARG A 51 8.22 -6.08 -8.80
N PRO A 52 7.91 -7.16 -9.53
CA PRO A 52 7.65 -7.06 -10.97
C PRO A 52 6.42 -6.21 -11.33
N GLN A 53 5.36 -6.24 -10.50
CA GLN A 53 4.16 -5.43 -10.72
C GLN A 53 4.42 -3.94 -10.47
N VAL A 54 5.18 -3.62 -9.41
CA VAL A 54 5.63 -2.27 -9.12
C VAL A 54 6.49 -1.73 -10.25
N ASP A 55 7.45 -2.52 -10.74
CA ASP A 55 8.31 -2.11 -11.85
C ASP A 55 7.49 -1.89 -13.15
N ALA A 56 6.45 -2.70 -13.39
CA ALA A 56 5.53 -2.51 -14.51
C ALA A 56 4.72 -1.21 -14.39
N LEU A 57 4.19 -0.90 -13.19
CA LEU A 57 3.48 0.36 -12.94
C LEU A 57 4.38 1.59 -13.15
N VAL A 58 5.63 1.53 -12.69
CA VAL A 58 6.61 2.60 -12.93
C VAL A 58 6.85 2.79 -14.43
N ALA A 59 7.02 1.69 -15.18
CA ALA A 59 7.20 1.75 -16.63
C ALA A 59 5.97 2.28 -17.39
N GLU A 60 4.76 2.00 -16.89
CA GLU A 60 3.50 2.43 -17.51
C GLU A 60 3.22 3.92 -17.29
N TYR A 61 3.41 4.43 -16.07
CA TYR A 61 3.01 5.79 -15.71
C TYR A 61 4.11 6.84 -15.96
N GLY A 62 5.34 6.43 -16.30
CA GLY A 62 6.35 7.30 -16.92
C GLY A 62 7.00 8.35 -16.00
N GLY A 63 6.58 8.46 -14.72
CA GLY A 63 7.24 9.33 -13.75
C GLY A 63 6.53 9.48 -12.39
N ILE A 64 7.27 10.07 -11.43
CA ILE A 64 6.82 10.34 -10.05
C ILE A 64 5.52 11.18 -9.95
N ASP A 65 5.27 12.11 -10.88
CA ASP A 65 4.12 13.02 -10.81
C ASP A 65 2.80 12.31 -11.17
N GLU A 66 2.85 11.47 -12.20
CA GLU A 66 1.76 10.59 -12.62
C GLU A 66 1.49 9.51 -11.56
N LEU A 67 2.54 8.90 -11.00
CA LEU A 67 2.42 7.95 -9.90
C LEU A 67 1.83 8.62 -8.64
N ALA A 68 2.20 9.86 -8.33
CA ALA A 68 1.62 10.60 -7.22
C ALA A 68 0.13 10.93 -7.45
N THR A 69 -0.26 11.15 -8.71
CA THR A 69 -1.66 11.36 -9.09
C THR A 69 -2.45 10.06 -8.94
N LEU A 70 -1.89 8.93 -9.36
CA LEU A 70 -2.46 7.60 -9.16
C LEU A 70 -2.67 7.32 -7.66
N LEU A 71 -1.62 7.46 -6.85
CA LEU A 71 -1.69 7.25 -5.40
C LEU A 71 -2.76 8.14 -4.74
N ARG A 72 -2.84 9.42 -5.12
CA ARG A 72 -3.87 10.31 -4.57
C ARG A 72 -5.28 9.82 -4.91
N THR A 73 -5.48 9.35 -6.14
CA THR A 73 -6.77 8.84 -6.63
C THR A 73 -7.17 7.57 -5.87
N THR A 74 -6.25 6.61 -5.73
CA THR A 74 -6.50 5.35 -5.02
C THR A 74 -6.75 5.59 -3.54
N SER A 75 -5.94 6.43 -2.88
CA SER A 75 -6.11 6.74 -1.46
C SER A 75 -7.45 7.42 -1.18
N GLN A 76 -7.90 8.34 -2.04
CA GLN A 76 -9.22 8.98 -1.90
C GLN A 76 -10.36 7.97 -2.04
N LYS A 77 -10.27 7.04 -3.00
CA LYS A 77 -11.27 5.97 -3.16
C LYS A 77 -11.29 5.06 -1.93
N LEU A 78 -10.12 4.64 -1.45
CA LEU A 78 -10.01 3.80 -0.24
C LEU A 78 -10.63 4.50 0.97
N MET A 79 -10.28 5.76 1.22
CA MET A 79 -10.86 6.54 2.34
C MET A 79 -12.39 6.59 2.26
N ALA A 80 -12.95 6.86 1.08
CA ALA A 80 -14.41 6.91 0.89
C ALA A 80 -15.10 5.55 1.15
N LEU A 81 -14.42 4.44 0.88
CA LEU A 81 -14.92 3.10 1.21
C LEU A 81 -14.79 2.79 2.70
N VAL A 82 -13.66 3.18 3.31
CA VAL A 82 -13.41 3.00 4.75
C VAL A 82 -14.47 3.74 5.58
N ASP A 83 -14.84 4.96 5.19
CA ASP A 83 -15.90 5.74 5.84
C ASP A 83 -17.26 5.02 5.84
N ARG A 84 -17.48 4.06 4.93
CA ARG A 84 -18.73 3.29 4.81
C ARG A 84 -18.74 2.00 5.62
N LEU A 85 -17.60 1.54 6.14
CA LEU A 85 -17.48 0.22 6.78
C LEU A 85 -18.37 0.09 8.03
N GLY A 86 -18.40 1.11 8.89
CA GLY A 86 -19.11 1.04 10.17
C GLY A 86 -18.78 -0.27 10.93
N PRO A 87 -19.79 -1.03 11.40
CA PRO A 87 -19.57 -2.32 12.06
C PRO A 87 -18.85 -3.38 11.21
N ALA A 88 -18.92 -3.30 9.88
CA ALA A 88 -18.28 -4.28 8.98
C ALA A 88 -16.74 -4.21 9.05
N ALA A 89 -16.16 -3.18 9.67
CA ALA A 89 -14.73 -3.16 10.00
C ALA A 89 -14.29 -4.33 10.91
N GLY A 90 -15.24 -4.95 11.64
CA GLY A 90 -14.97 -6.15 12.43
C GLY A 90 -14.86 -7.46 11.63
N THR A 91 -15.19 -7.44 10.33
CA THR A 91 -15.20 -8.65 9.48
C THR A 91 -13.80 -9.25 9.38
N PRO A 92 -13.62 -10.55 9.69
CA PRO A 92 -12.35 -11.23 9.49
C PRO A 92 -12.00 -11.35 8.01
N VAL A 93 -10.81 -10.90 7.64
CA VAL A 93 -10.22 -11.03 6.30
C VAL A 93 -8.96 -11.86 6.44
N ASP A 94 -8.83 -12.91 5.63
CA ASP A 94 -7.62 -13.73 5.61
C ASP A 94 -6.45 -12.87 5.12
N THR A 95 -5.45 -12.68 5.99
CA THR A 95 -4.43 -11.65 5.81
C THR A 95 -3.04 -12.27 5.79
N HIS A 96 -2.35 -12.04 4.68
CA HIS A 96 -0.95 -12.39 4.49
C HIS A 96 -0.16 -11.10 4.27
N LEU A 97 0.33 -10.54 5.36
CA LEU A 97 1.04 -9.26 5.37
C LEU A 97 2.47 -9.47 5.85
N ARG A 98 3.43 -9.05 5.04
CA ARG A 98 4.84 -9.02 5.45
C ARG A 98 5.48 -7.70 5.08
N GLU A 99 5.99 -7.03 6.10
CA GLU A 99 6.64 -5.75 5.98
C GLU A 99 7.97 -5.76 6.73
N GLY A 100 9.07 -5.88 5.98
CA GLY A 100 10.41 -6.05 6.54
C GLY A 100 10.50 -7.22 7.53
N TYR A 101 11.21 -6.98 8.64
CA TYR A 101 11.30 -7.92 9.77
C TYR A 101 10.34 -7.55 10.91
N ASP A 102 9.68 -6.39 10.81
CA ASP A 102 8.99 -5.76 11.94
C ASP A 102 7.50 -6.16 12.01
N LEU A 103 6.92 -6.61 10.90
CA LEU A 103 5.53 -7.02 10.83
C LEU A 103 5.35 -8.26 9.95
N ALA A 104 4.82 -9.31 10.56
CA ALA A 104 4.39 -10.52 9.88
C ALA A 104 3.01 -10.90 10.44
N VAL A 105 2.01 -10.95 9.57
CA VAL A 105 0.67 -11.45 9.86
C VAL A 105 0.38 -12.57 8.89
N GLU A 106 -0.10 -13.68 9.44
CA GLU A 106 -0.56 -14.85 8.71
C GLU A 106 -1.88 -15.29 9.34
N GLY A 107 -2.96 -15.22 8.56
CA GLY A 107 -4.30 -15.64 8.97
C GLY A 107 -5.30 -14.49 9.17
N PRO A 108 -6.50 -14.79 9.70
CA PRO A 108 -7.60 -13.84 9.71
C PRO A 108 -7.39 -12.69 10.71
N LEU A 109 -7.61 -11.46 10.25
CA LEU A 109 -7.69 -10.26 11.09
C LEU A 109 -8.98 -9.49 10.82
N PRO A 110 -9.55 -8.78 11.82
CA PRO A 110 -10.60 -7.80 11.56
C PRO A 110 -10.11 -6.78 10.53
N TRP A 111 -10.90 -6.50 9.49
CA TRP A 111 -10.48 -5.62 8.40
C TRP A 111 -10.02 -4.23 8.89
N GLY A 112 -10.73 -3.67 9.87
CA GLY A 112 -10.34 -2.42 10.54
C GLY A 112 -8.95 -2.47 11.17
N ARG A 113 -8.51 -3.64 11.65
CA ARG A 113 -7.16 -3.81 12.20
C ARG A 113 -6.09 -3.77 11.09
N VAL A 114 -6.39 -4.32 9.92
CA VAL A 114 -5.49 -4.26 8.75
C VAL A 114 -5.36 -2.82 8.26
N LEU A 115 -6.47 -2.08 8.18
CA LEU A 115 -6.49 -0.64 7.87
C LEU A 115 -5.67 0.18 8.87
N ASP A 116 -5.80 -0.11 10.17
CA ASP A 116 -4.98 0.52 11.21
C ASP A 116 -3.48 0.25 11.03
N LEU A 117 -3.10 -0.99 10.71
CA LEU A 117 -1.70 -1.34 10.45
C LEU A 117 -1.16 -0.59 9.23
N HIS A 118 -1.96 -0.47 8.18
CA HIS A 118 -1.60 0.32 7.01
C HIS A 118 -1.35 1.79 7.39
N ALA A 119 -2.27 2.42 8.12
CA ALA A 119 -2.18 3.83 8.48
C ALA A 119 -1.05 4.14 9.48
N ARG A 120 -0.78 3.23 10.43
CA ARG A 120 0.14 3.48 11.56
C ARG A 120 1.52 2.88 11.39
N VAL A 121 1.71 1.93 10.49
CA VAL A 121 2.99 1.23 10.27
C VAL A 121 3.45 1.42 8.83
N HIS A 122 2.65 0.98 7.87
CA HIS A 122 3.04 0.96 6.45
C HIS A 122 3.28 2.35 5.86
N LEU A 123 2.32 3.26 6.02
CA LEU A 123 2.45 4.64 5.51
C LEU A 123 3.61 5.40 6.18
N PRO A 124 3.77 5.40 7.52
CA PRO A 124 4.92 6.05 8.16
C PRO A 124 6.28 5.49 7.73
N LYS A 125 6.40 4.17 7.53
CA LYS A 125 7.64 3.54 7.05
C LYS A 125 8.03 4.08 5.68
N HIS A 126 7.12 4.07 4.71
CA HIS A 126 7.38 4.56 3.36
C HIS A 126 7.61 6.07 3.32
N LEU A 127 6.93 6.85 4.16
CA LEU A 127 7.22 8.28 4.33
C LEU A 127 8.67 8.52 4.82
N ALA A 128 9.16 7.74 5.78
CA ALA A 128 10.53 7.84 6.26
C ALA A 128 11.55 7.48 5.16
N GLN A 129 11.26 6.48 4.33
CA GLN A 129 12.08 6.11 3.18
C GLN A 129 12.14 7.25 2.15
N LEU A 130 11.00 7.82 1.77
CA LEU A 130 10.94 8.96 0.84
C LEU A 130 11.70 10.18 1.36
N ARG A 131 11.58 10.49 2.66
CA ARG A 131 12.35 11.57 3.30
C ARG A 131 13.86 11.31 3.23
N THR A 132 14.29 10.07 3.42
CA THR A 132 15.70 9.67 3.30
C THR A 132 16.20 9.88 1.87
N LEU A 133 15.44 9.44 0.86
CA LEU A 133 15.80 9.63 -0.54
C LEU A 133 15.87 11.12 -0.92
N ARG A 134 14.98 11.95 -0.38
CA ARG A 134 14.97 13.40 -0.63
C ARG A 134 16.13 14.14 0.03
N ALA A 135 16.63 13.66 1.17
CA ALA A 135 17.80 14.25 1.82
C ALA A 135 19.12 13.99 1.07
N VAL A 136 19.11 13.05 0.12
CA VAL A 136 20.27 12.64 -0.69
C VAL A 136 20.20 13.20 -2.12
N GLY A 137 19.07 13.79 -2.53
CA GLY A 137 18.87 14.45 -3.83
C GLY A 137 19.04 15.96 -3.78
#